data_AF-A0A954LPG3-F1
#
_entry.id   AF-A0A954LPG3-F1
#
_cell.length_a   1.000
_cell.length_b   1.000
_cell.length_c   1.000
_cell.angle_alpha   90.00
_cell.angle_beta   90.00
_cell.angle_gamma   90.00
#
_symmetry.space_group_name_H-M   'P 1'
#
loop_
_entity.id
_entity.type
_entity.pdbx_description
1 polymer ?
#
loop_
_entity_poly.entity_id
_entity_poly.type
_entity_poly.pdbx_seq_one_letter_code
_entity_poly.pdbx_strand_id
1 'polypeptide(L)'
;ETQLFNLAKNPNEFLPEHGKQDPNLTNLADDPAYAEKLAEMEALLLSEMRRLDDPYRLWNQPDDGLTPPKATRKKRRKPKQAVN
;
A
#
# COMPACT_ATOMS: atom_id res chain seq x y z
N GLU A 1 4.31 5.95 4.47
CA GLU A 1 4.85 6.72 3.34
C GLU A 1 4.22 6.20 2.06
N THR A 2 4.08 7.04 1.04
CA THR A 2 3.54 6.69 -0.28
C THR A 2 4.70 6.52 -1.26
N GLN A 3 4.58 5.61 -2.23
CA GLN A 3 5.61 5.35 -3.24
C GLN A 3 5.02 5.44 -4.64
N LEU A 4 5.78 6.02 -5.58
CA LEU A 4 5.41 6.15 -6.99
C LEU A 4 6.58 5.69 -7.87
N PHE A 5 6.33 4.73 -8.76
CA PHE A 5 7.33 4.20 -9.69
C PHE A 5 6.86 4.30 -11.14
N ASN A 6 7.77 4.70 -12.02
CA ASN A 6 7.57 4.58 -13.46
C ASN A 6 8.05 3.20 -13.94
N LEU A 7 7.18 2.21 -14.04
CA LEU A 7 7.57 0.83 -14.40
C LEU A 7 8.22 0.70 -15.79
N ALA A 8 7.95 1.62 -16.72
CA ALA A 8 8.60 1.61 -18.03
C ALA A 8 10.07 2.03 -17.96
N LYS A 9 10.47 2.76 -16.92
CA LYS A 9 11.85 3.22 -16.68
C LYS A 9 12.52 2.46 -15.53
N ASN A 10 11.80 2.21 -14.46
CA ASN A 10 12.20 1.53 -13.24
C ASN A 10 11.38 0.24 -13.02
N PRO A 11 11.56 -0.80 -13.86
CA PRO A 11 10.78 -2.04 -13.77
C PRO A 11 11.09 -2.88 -12.51
N ASN A 12 12.17 -2.56 -11.79
CA ASN A 12 12.56 -3.24 -10.55
C ASN A 12 12.23 -2.42 -9.30
N GLU A 13 11.51 -1.30 -9.45
CA GLU A 13 11.03 -0.48 -8.33
C GLU A 13 12.15 -0.09 -7.35
N PHE A 14 13.32 0.30 -7.88
CA PHE A 14 14.46 0.70 -7.05
C PHE A 14 14.08 1.84 -6.12
N LEU A 15 14.58 1.78 -4.89
CA LEU A 15 14.50 2.82 -3.86
C LEU A 15 15.78 3.69 -3.82
N PRO A 16 15.76 4.87 -3.17
CA PRO A 16 16.94 5.74 -3.04
C PRO A 16 18.20 5.02 -2.53
N GLU A 17 18.04 4.06 -1.61
CA GLU A 17 19.12 3.29 -0.99
C GLU A 17 19.91 2.44 -2.00
N HIS A 18 19.35 2.18 -3.19
CA HIS A 18 20.02 1.43 -4.25
C HIS A 18 21.04 2.27 -5.04
N GLY A 19 21.10 3.59 -4.82
CA GLY A 19 22.14 4.47 -5.36
C GLY A 19 22.17 4.55 -6.89
N LYS A 20 21.01 4.53 -7.55
CA LYS A 20 20.92 4.68 -9.02
C LYS A 20 21.20 6.13 -9.42
N GLN A 21 21.93 6.32 -10.52
CA GLN A 21 22.28 7.66 -11.02
C GLN A 21 21.15 8.33 -11.81
N ASP A 22 20.27 7.54 -12.43
CA ASP A 22 19.12 8.07 -13.16
C ASP A 22 18.03 8.48 -12.15
N PRO A 23 17.57 9.75 -12.17
CA PRO A 23 16.54 10.24 -11.25
C PRO A 23 15.18 9.53 -11.42
N ASN A 24 14.95 8.81 -12.51
CA ASN A 24 13.73 8.03 -12.73
C ASN A 24 13.80 6.63 -12.11
N LEU A 25 14.97 6.19 -11.61
CA LEU A 25 15.20 4.88 -11.00
C LEU A 25 15.13 4.96 -9.46
N THR A 26 14.11 5.62 -8.93
CA THR A 26 13.87 5.75 -7.49
C THR A 26 12.36 5.92 -7.21
N ASN A 27 11.98 6.10 -5.94
CA ASN A 27 10.65 6.56 -5.53
C ASN A 27 10.43 8.02 -5.98
N LEU A 28 9.36 8.28 -6.74
CA LEU A 28 9.00 9.58 -7.30
C LEU A 28 7.89 10.30 -6.52
N ALA A 29 7.42 9.75 -5.39
CA ALA A 29 6.24 10.27 -4.69
C ALA A 29 6.41 11.72 -4.20
N ASP A 30 7.62 12.11 -3.81
CA ASP A 30 7.91 13.46 -3.31
C ASP A 30 8.44 14.41 -4.41
N ASP A 31 8.55 13.96 -5.66
CA ASP A 31 8.99 14.80 -6.77
C ASP A 31 7.81 15.67 -7.28
N PRO A 32 7.88 17.01 -7.18
CA PRO A 32 6.81 17.89 -7.60
C PRO A 32 6.49 17.79 -9.10
N ALA A 33 7.43 17.34 -9.94
CA ALA A 33 7.18 17.10 -11.35
C ALA A 33 6.17 15.96 -11.60
N TYR A 34 5.99 15.08 -10.62
CA TYR A 34 5.07 13.94 -10.67
C TYR A 34 3.83 14.13 -9.78
N ALA A 35 3.62 15.31 -9.19
CA ALA A 35 2.49 15.57 -8.29
C ALA A 35 1.12 15.29 -8.93
N GLU A 36 0.93 15.70 -10.20
CA GLU A 36 -0.30 15.41 -10.93
C GLU A 36 -0.51 13.90 -11.14
N LYS A 37 0.56 13.17 -11.44
CA LYS A 37 0.51 11.72 -11.63
C LYS A 37 0.26 10.99 -10.32
N LEU A 38 0.84 11.45 -9.22
CA LEU A 38 0.57 10.93 -7.89
C LEU A 38 -0.92 11.09 -7.55
N ALA A 39 -1.48 12.28 -7.73
CA ALA A 39 -2.90 12.55 -7.48
C ALA A 39 -3.82 11.68 -8.35
N GLU A 40 -3.47 11.47 -9.63
CA GLU A 40 -4.18 10.55 -10.53
C GLU A 40 -4.20 9.12 -9.98
N MET A 41 -3.05 8.62 -9.50
CA MET A 41 -2.94 7.25 -8.95
C MET A 41 -3.64 7.10 -7.60
N GLU A 42 -3.57 8.11 -6.73
CA GLU A 42 -4.31 8.11 -5.45
C GLU A 42 -5.83 8.14 -5.67
N ALA A 43 -6.30 8.91 -6.67
CA ALA A 43 -7.71 8.95 -7.05
C ALA A 43 -8.18 7.62 -7.63
N LEU A 44 -7.36 7.00 -8.50
CA LEU A 44 -7.64 5.67 -9.05
C LEU A 44 -7.74 4.64 -7.92
N LEU A 45 -6.76 4.60 -7.01
CA LEU A 45 -6.78 3.72 -5.84
C LEU A 45 -8.05 3.92 -5.00
N LEU A 46 -8.38 5.18 -4.66
CA LEU A 46 -9.58 5.48 -3.87
C LEU A 46 -10.87 4.99 -4.56
N SER A 47 -10.95 5.13 -5.88
CA SER A 47 -12.09 4.68 -6.67
C SER A 47 -12.24 3.16 -6.66
N GLU A 48 -11.13 2.42 -6.77
CA GLU A 48 -11.13 0.96 -6.73
C GLU A 48 -11.46 0.43 -5.34
N MET A 49 -10.95 1.06 -4.29
CA MET A 49 -11.28 0.74 -2.90
C MET A 49 -12.77 0.93 -2.62
N ARG A 50 -13.37 2.01 -3.14
CA ARG A 50 -14.83 2.23 -3.08
C ARG A 50 -15.60 1.17 -3.84
N ARG A 51 -15.15 0.84 -5.07
CA ARG A 51 -15.79 -0.18 -5.92
C ARG A 51 -15.81 -1.57 -5.27
N LEU A 52 -14.80 -1.87 -4.44
CA LEU A 52 -14.63 -3.16 -3.76
C LEU A 52 -15.15 -3.18 -2.32
N ASP A 53 -15.76 -2.09 -1.85
CA ASP A 53 -16.15 -1.91 -0.45
C ASP A 53 -14.97 -2.20 0.52
N ASP A 54 -13.76 -1.75 0.16
CA ASP A 54 -12.56 -1.97 0.97
C ASP A 54 -12.67 -1.19 2.30
N PRO A 55 -12.71 -1.88 3.45
CA PRO A 55 -12.85 -1.21 4.74
C PRO A 55 -11.53 -0.61 5.25
N TYR A 56 -10.41 -0.86 4.58
CA TYR A 56 -9.11 -0.29 4.93
C TYR A 56 -8.84 0.89 4.02
N ARG A 57 -8.44 2.03 4.57
CA ARG A 57 -8.09 3.25 3.82
C ARG A 57 -6.61 3.54 3.92
N LEU A 58 -6.06 4.22 2.91
CA LEU A 58 -4.75 4.85 3.07
C LEU A 58 -4.84 5.93 4.17
N TRP A 59 -3.78 6.12 4.92
CA TRP A 59 -3.76 6.94 6.14
C TRP A 59 -4.21 8.40 5.96
N ASN A 60 -4.16 8.95 4.75
CA ASN A 60 -4.58 10.31 4.38
C ASN A 60 -5.87 10.35 3.53
N GLN A 61 -6.52 9.21 3.28
CA GLN A 61 -7.76 9.14 2.51
C GLN A 61 -9.00 9.40 3.40
N PRO A 62 -10.12 9.87 2.82
CA PRO A 62 -11.36 10.01 3.56
C PRO A 62 -11.88 8.66 4.04
N ASP A 63 -12.50 8.66 5.22
CA ASP A 63 -13.27 7.53 5.74
C ASP A 63 -14.65 7.52 5.08
N ASP A 64 -15.06 6.37 4.54
CA ASP A 64 -16.37 6.16 3.92
C ASP A 64 -17.33 5.40 4.88
N GLY A 65 -16.94 5.18 6.15
CA GLY A 65 -17.81 4.59 7.19
C GLY A 65 -17.92 3.07 7.14
N LEU A 66 -17.00 2.39 6.46
CA LEU A 66 -16.97 0.94 6.35
C LEU A 66 -16.35 0.30 7.60
N THR A 67 -16.97 -0.74 8.15
CA THR A 67 -16.44 -1.44 9.33
C THR A 67 -15.48 -2.56 8.93
N PRO A 68 -14.20 -2.55 9.35
CA PRO A 68 -13.29 -3.65 9.10
C PRO A 68 -13.76 -4.96 9.73
N PRO A 69 -13.47 -6.12 9.10
CA PRO A 69 -13.84 -7.41 9.67
C PRO A 69 -13.17 -7.61 11.03
N LYS A 70 -13.93 -8.13 12.00
CA LYS A 70 -13.39 -8.47 13.32
C LYS A 70 -12.33 -9.55 13.15
N ALA A 71 -11.09 -9.24 13.56
CA ALA A 71 -10.00 -10.21 13.57
C ALA A 71 -10.40 -11.43 14.40
N THR A 72 -10.68 -12.56 13.75
CA THR A 72 -11.00 -13.79 14.47
C THR A 72 -9.75 -14.28 15.17
N ARG A 73 -9.71 -14.16 16.49
CA ARG A 73 -8.65 -14.74 17.33
C ARG A 73 -8.66 -16.26 17.09
N LYS A 74 -7.70 -16.79 16.33
CA LYS A 74 -7.54 -18.26 16.16
C LYS A 74 -7.50 -18.86 17.56
N LYS A 75 -8.48 -19.72 17.90
CA LYS A 75 -8.49 -20.45 19.18
C LYS A 75 -7.19 -21.24 19.26
N ARG A 76 -6.32 -20.92 20.23
CA ARG A 76 -5.14 -21.74 20.55
C ARG A 76 -5.63 -23.15 20.87
N ARG A 77 -5.25 -24.14 20.05
CA ARG A 77 -5.50 -25.55 20.38
C ARG A 77 -4.74 -25.84 21.67
N LYS A 78 -5.44 -26.26 22.74
CA LYS A 78 -4.79 -26.69 23.98
C LYS A 78 -3.89 -27.89 23.67
N PRO A 79 -2.64 -27.94 24.15
CA PRO A 79 -1.82 -29.14 23.99
C PRO A 79 -2.49 -30.30 24.73
N LYS A 80 -2.63 -31.45 24.05
CA LYS A 80 -3.08 -32.69 24.68
C LYS A 80 -1.98 -33.13 25.64
N GLN A 81 -2.27 -33.21 26.93
CA GLN A 81 -1.37 -33.85 27.90
C GLN A 81 -1.14 -35.29 27.46
N ALA A 82 0.13 -35.65 27.24
CA ALA A 82 0.53 -37.04 27.16
C ALA A 82 0.44 -37.62 28.57
N VAL A 83 -0.42 -38.62 28.74
CA VAL A 83 -0.46 -39.48 29.93
C VAL A 83 0.74 -40.42 29.86
N ASN A 84 1.52 -40.45 30.94
CA ASN A 84 2.57 -41.43 31.19
C ASN A 84 1.97 -42.77 31.59
#